data_AF-A0A966NTI2-F1
#
_entry.id   AF-A0A966NTI2-F1
#
_cell.length_a   1.000
_cell.length_b   1.000
_cell.length_c   1.000
_cell.angle_alpha   90.00
_cell.angle_beta   90.00
_cell.angle_gamma   90.00
#
_symmetry.space_group_name_H-M   'P 1'
#
loop_
_entity.id
_entity.type
_entity.pdbx_description
1 polymer ?
#
loop_
_entity_poly.entity_id
_entity_poly.type
_entity_poly.pdbx_seq_one_letter_code
_entity_poly.pdbx_strand_id
1 'polypeptide(L)'
;GTGEVTCRGPGIPWVEAFGDTLPSPCMYTYLHSSSTQDDGVFDATVSIEWEVTWVSSLGARGSLGTVTLDAHHRMVVREIQGLVKNVTR
;
A
#
# COMPACT_ATOMS: atom_id res chain seq x y z
N GLY A 1 9.29 -5.09 8.51
CA GLY A 1 9.22 -4.16 7.36
C GLY A 1 9.25 -2.75 7.88
N THR A 2 8.84 -1.78 7.07
CA THR A 2 8.76 -0.35 7.45
C THR A 2 7.70 -0.03 8.51
N GLY A 3 6.82 -0.98 8.83
CA GLY A 3 5.69 -0.76 9.74
C GLY A 3 4.44 -0.31 8.98
N GLU A 4 3.32 -0.13 9.69
CA GLU A 4 2.08 0.40 9.10
C GLU A 4 2.34 1.76 8.44
N VAL A 5 1.77 1.97 7.25
CA VAL A 5 1.97 3.19 6.45
C VAL A 5 0.61 3.85 6.21
N THR A 6 0.48 5.10 6.60
CA THR A 6 -0.67 5.94 6.28
C THR A 6 -0.22 7.11 5.41
N CYS A 7 -0.98 7.39 4.36
CA CYS A 7 -0.70 8.45 3.41
C CYS A 7 -1.99 9.20 3.04
N ARG A 8 -1.85 10.37 2.42
CA ARG A 8 -3.00 11.22 2.00
C ARG A 8 -3.05 11.39 0.49
N GLY A 9 -4.27 11.47 -0.03
CA GLY A 9 -4.56 11.83 -1.41
C GLY A 9 -4.40 10.65 -2.39
N PRO A 10 -4.74 10.86 -3.67
CA PRO A 10 -4.70 9.78 -4.67
C PRO A 10 -3.27 9.43 -5.12
N GLY A 11 -2.24 10.06 -4.54
CA GLY A 11 -0.86 9.97 -5.02
C GLY A 11 -0.67 10.68 -6.36
N ILE A 12 0.41 10.33 -7.06
CA ILE A 12 0.69 10.77 -8.42
C ILE A 12 0.03 9.77 -9.37
N PRO A 13 -0.73 10.19 -10.40
CA PRO A 13 -1.28 9.29 -11.40
C PRO A 13 -0.17 8.42 -12.01
N TRP A 14 -0.41 7.11 -12.07
CA TRP A 14 0.59 6.18 -12.60
C TRP A 14 0.83 6.41 -14.09
N VAL A 15 2.10 6.37 -14.50
CA VAL A 15 2.54 6.28 -15.91
C VAL A 15 3.64 5.22 -16.01
N GLU A 16 3.78 4.60 -17.19
CA GLU A 16 4.72 3.50 -17.42
C GLU A 16 6.18 3.86 -17.08
N ALA A 17 6.57 5.12 -17.32
CA ALA A 17 7.91 5.63 -17.01
C ALA A 17 8.29 5.57 -15.52
N PHE A 18 7.32 5.44 -14.61
CA PHE A 18 7.59 5.35 -13.17
C PHE A 18 8.07 3.95 -12.74
N GLY A 19 7.58 2.89 -13.41
CA GLY A 19 7.85 1.51 -13.03
C GLY A 19 7.71 1.28 -11.53
N ASP A 20 8.60 0.45 -10.97
CA ASP A 20 8.63 0.11 -9.53
C ASP A 20 9.50 1.07 -8.69
N THR A 21 10.12 2.06 -9.33
CA THR A 21 11.18 2.86 -8.70
C THR A 21 10.70 4.21 -8.17
N LEU A 22 9.52 4.68 -8.59
CA LEU A 22 9.01 5.94 -8.12
C LEU A 22 8.70 5.86 -6.61
N PRO A 23 9.36 6.68 -5.77
CA PRO A 23 9.05 6.72 -4.35
C PRO A 23 7.62 7.21 -4.14
N SER A 24 6.87 6.52 -3.27
CA SER A 24 5.54 6.91 -2.85
C SER A 24 5.45 6.97 -1.32
N PRO A 25 4.76 7.95 -0.73
CA PRO A 25 4.50 7.96 0.70
C PRO A 25 3.61 6.79 1.16
N CYS A 26 2.94 6.08 0.24
CA CYS A 26 2.12 4.90 0.53
C CYS A 26 2.88 3.57 0.31
N MET A 27 4.20 3.59 0.20
CA MET A 27 5.00 2.40 -0.08
C MET A 27 5.39 1.66 1.20
N TYR A 28 5.34 0.32 1.16
CA TYR A 28 5.83 -0.55 2.23
C TYR A 28 7.04 -1.36 1.75
N THR A 29 8.08 -1.46 2.58
CA THR A 29 9.24 -2.31 2.27
C THR A 29 9.34 -3.50 3.22
N TYR A 30 9.37 -4.70 2.65
CA TYR A 30 9.68 -5.94 3.37
C TYR A 30 11.17 -6.04 3.64
N LEU A 31 11.54 -6.36 4.87
CA LEU A 31 12.95 -6.49 5.31
C LEU A 31 13.38 -7.95 5.50
N HIS A 32 12.42 -8.89 5.49
CA HIS A 32 12.66 -10.31 5.65
C HIS A 32 11.87 -11.12 4.62
N SER A 33 12.40 -12.29 4.27
CA SER A 33 11.67 -13.27 3.48
C SER A 33 10.38 -13.68 4.20
N SER A 34 9.33 -13.98 3.44
CA SER A 34 8.08 -14.51 3.99
C SER A 34 8.25 -15.93 4.54
N SER A 35 9.39 -16.60 4.32
CA SER A 35 9.75 -17.86 4.98
C SER A 35 9.86 -17.73 6.51
N THR A 36 9.86 -16.50 7.03
CA THR A 36 9.84 -16.22 8.47
C THR A 36 8.44 -16.29 9.09
N GLN A 37 7.39 -16.38 8.27
CA GLN A 37 6.00 -16.55 8.70
C GLN A 37 5.60 -18.03 8.68
N ASP A 38 4.76 -18.44 9.61
CA ASP A 38 4.37 -19.85 9.78
C ASP A 38 3.71 -20.45 8.53
N ASP A 39 2.94 -19.64 7.78
CA ASP A 39 2.28 -20.04 6.54
C ASP A 39 3.05 -19.63 5.27
N GLY A 40 4.25 -19.05 5.43
CA GLY A 40 5.14 -18.67 4.34
C GLY A 40 4.73 -17.40 3.58
N VAL A 41 3.77 -16.62 4.06
CA VAL A 41 3.30 -15.38 3.41
C VAL A 41 3.13 -14.23 4.40
N PHE A 42 3.14 -12.99 3.89
CA PHE A 42 2.67 -11.85 4.67
C PHE A 42 1.25 -11.48 4.24
N ASP A 43 0.29 -11.54 5.17
CA ASP A 43 -1.04 -10.96 4.94
C ASP A 43 -0.95 -9.42 4.98
N ALA A 44 -1.46 -8.78 3.92
CA ALA A 44 -1.46 -7.34 3.77
C ALA A 44 -2.87 -6.85 3.44
N THR A 45 -3.31 -5.80 4.15
CA THR A 45 -4.56 -5.09 3.87
C THR A 45 -4.22 -3.66 3.44
N VAL A 46 -4.80 -3.24 2.33
CA VAL A 46 -4.75 -1.85 1.86
C VAL A 46 -6.15 -1.28 1.98
N SER A 47 -6.30 -0.18 2.70
CA SER A 47 -7.58 0.50 2.91
C SER A 47 -7.53 1.89 2.28
N ILE A 48 -8.56 2.25 1.52
CA ILE A 48 -8.71 3.58 0.93
C ILE A 48 -10.02 4.18 1.41
N GLU A 49 -9.92 5.35 2.04
CA GLU A 49 -11.07 6.15 2.45
C GLU A 49 -11.47 7.11 1.33
N TRP A 50 -12.75 7.11 0.96
CA TRP A 50 -13.33 7.95 -0.08
C TRP A 50 -14.47 8.80 0.48
N GLU A 51 -14.45 10.09 0.20
CA GLU A 51 -15.65 10.94 0.33
C GLU A 51 -16.42 10.93 -0.99
N VAL A 52 -17.64 10.39 -0.98
CA VAL A 52 -18.41 10.16 -2.21
C VAL A 52 -19.53 11.19 -2.33
N THR A 53 -19.58 11.88 -3.48
CA THR A 53 -20.66 12.82 -3.82
C THR A 53 -21.36 12.40 -5.12
N TRP A 54 -22.62 12.82 -5.30
CA TRP A 54 -23.42 12.48 -6.47
C TRP A 54 -24.18 13.68 -7.03
N VAL A 55 -24.49 13.61 -8.31
CA VAL A 55 -25.37 14.55 -9.04
C VAL A 55 -26.28 13.75 -9.97
N SER A 56 -27.58 14.05 -9.96
CA SER A 56 -28.56 13.45 -10.87
C SER A 56 -28.68 14.23 -12.18
N SER A 57 -29.27 13.60 -13.19
CA SER A 57 -29.61 14.25 -14.47
C SER A 57 -30.59 15.42 -14.34
N LEU A 58 -31.33 15.51 -13.22
CA LEU A 58 -32.23 16.62 -12.90
C LEU A 58 -31.56 17.72 -12.06
N GLY A 59 -30.27 17.61 -11.78
CA GLY A 59 -29.48 18.61 -11.04
C GLY A 59 -29.54 18.50 -9.52
N ALA A 60 -30.33 17.57 -8.96
CA ALA A 60 -30.24 17.24 -7.53
C ALA A 60 -28.85 16.66 -7.22
N ARG A 61 -28.32 16.96 -6.04
CA ARG A 61 -26.97 16.58 -5.59
C ARG A 61 -26.93 16.28 -4.10
N GLY A 62 -25.92 15.53 -3.67
CA GLY A 62 -25.71 15.22 -2.27
C GLY A 62 -24.39 14.49 -2.03
N SER A 63 -24.19 14.11 -0.77
CA SER A 63 -23.08 13.25 -0.33
C SER A 63 -23.63 11.88 0.05
N LEU A 64 -22.87 10.83 -0.24
CA LEU A 64 -23.09 9.48 0.29
C LEU A 64 -22.26 9.23 1.55
N GLY A 65 -21.50 10.23 2.00
CA GLY A 65 -20.61 10.15 3.15
C GLY A 65 -19.25 9.54 2.80
N THR A 66 -18.55 9.13 3.85
CA THR A 66 -17.25 8.48 3.77
C THR A 66 -17.42 6.98 3.67
N VAL A 67 -16.71 6.36 2.71
CA VAL A 67 -16.69 4.91 2.48
C VAL A 67 -15.26 4.42 2.47
N THR A 68 -14.98 3.32 3.16
CA THR A 68 -13.68 2.64 3.11
C THR A 68 -13.76 1.43 2.18
N LEU A 69 -12.80 1.33 1.26
CA LEU A 69 -12.61 0.17 0.40
C LEU A 69 -11.34 -0.56 0.82
N ASP A 70 -11.46 -1.85 1.12
CA ASP A 70 -10.36 -2.71 1.53
C ASP A 70 -9.95 -3.66 0.40
N ALA A 71 -8.65 -3.89 0.28
CA ALA A 71 -8.08 -4.91 -0.59
C ALA A 71 -7.11 -5.79 0.22
N HIS A 72 -7.38 -7.09 0.25
CA HIS A 72 -6.57 -8.07 0.97
C HIS A 72 -5.65 -8.82 0.01
N HIS A 73 -4.39 -9.01 0.43
CA HIS A 73 -3.35 -9.64 -0.36
C HIS A 73 -2.53 -10.61 0.48
N ARG A 74 -2.09 -11.70 -0.13
CA ARG A 74 -1.10 -12.63 0.44
C ARG A 74 0.22 -12.46 -0.30
N MET A 75 1.17 -11.78 0.31
CA MET A 75 2.43 -11.40 -0.32
C MET A 75 3.48 -12.49 -0.11
N VAL A 76 4.01 -13.02 -1.21
CA VAL A 76 5.13 -13.97 -1.19
C VAL A 76 6.42 -13.20 -1.44
N VAL A 77 7.27 -13.13 -0.42
CA VAL A 77 8.57 -12.44 -0.50
C VAL A 77 9.66 -13.49 -0.41
N ARG A 78 10.19 -13.93 -1.56
CA ARG A 78 11.08 -15.09 -1.63
C ARG A 78 12.46 -14.80 -1.06
N GLU A 79 13.24 -14.01 -1.79
CA GLU A 79 14.65 -13.78 -1.51
C GLU A 79 14.89 -12.30 -1.24
N ILE A 80 15.56 -12.01 -0.14
CA ILE A 80 16.07 -10.68 0.18
C ILE A 80 17.57 -10.82 0.34
N GLN A 81 18.31 -10.15 -0.54
CA GLN A 81 19.77 -10.12 -0.52
C GLN A 81 20.22 -8.85 0.22
N GLY A 82 20.98 -9.01 1.30
CA GLY A 82 21.49 -7.91 2.10
C GLY A 82 22.89 -8.19 2.62
N LEU A 83 23.78 -7.20 2.58
CA LEU A 83 25.11 -7.28 3.16
C LEU A 83 25.03 -6.91 4.65
N VAL A 84 25.29 -7.89 5.54
CA VAL A 84 25.47 -7.61 6.96
C VAL A 84 26.87 -7.05 7.17
N LYS A 85 26.98 -5.77 7.52
CA LYS A 85 28.24 -5.17 7.96
C LYS A 85 28.35 -5.29 9.48
N ASN A 86 29.32 -6.05 9.96
CA ASN A 86 29.65 -6.05 11.39
C ASN A 86 30.30 -4.70 11.73
N VAL A 87 29.61 -3.88 12.52
CA VAL A 87 30.22 -2.71 13.17
C VAL A 87 30.77 -3.20 14.51
N THR A 88 32.06 -3.49 14.57
CA THR A 88 32.77 -3.65 15.85
C THR A 88 32.76 -2.31 16.58
N ARG A 89 32.27 -2.32 17.82
CA ARG A 89 32.29 -1.19 18.75
C ARG A 89 33.70 -0.95 19.29
#